data_AF-A0A4D4N397-F1
#
_entry.id   AF-A0A4D4N397-F1
#
_cell.length_a   1.000
_cell.length_b   1.000
_cell.length_c   1.000
_cell.angle_alpha   90.00
_cell.angle_beta   90.00
_cell.angle_gamma   90.00
#
_symmetry.space_group_name_H-M   'P 1'
#
loop_
_entity.id
_entity.type
_entity.pdbx_description
1 polymer ?
#
loop_
_entity_poly.entity_id
_entity_poly.type
_entity_poly.pdbx_seq_one_letter_code
_entity_poly.pdbx_strand_id
1 'polypeptide(L)'
;MPIWDTPTTSRDTEVTDNEIYDIMKSQADGGAVYTLSTDPGGVVSGNYIHGIPSPAYGAIYHDEGSRYWTNTGNALCDVAYQWLFLNHGMDIDATGNFTTQPAYSAQANSTGSTISGNTTVGSCGQLPASVVNNAGLQPSYRHLDPGPDVADHQAPSRPGTPSAVTDFPTVADLTWAASTDDTSVTGYSVHQDGKLISATGKTSVRLPGLTAGKTYAFQITARDAAGNESGPGPTLHVTMPSGTDLALKKSLTASSYSENNTPEKAVDGDLSTRWAQGLGLPDPSWIQVDLGAPYDVNGAITTFEKASGYKYRIEVSPDEVHWKTLADHTAANTTAATDYAHTDDPVTGRFVRLTVTGSSWNGGSIYDFQVYGTPRTVTDHTAPTAPGQPTVKPLLPGLVDVSWSAATDDTGVTSYVVYRDGKRIGVTDATTLRVSGLTADTEYSFTVVARDKALNASDPGKAAVVTTPADHDLALDKQVTASSSYSKDYAPEKAVDGDLSTRWAQGAGLPDPSWIRVDLGKDTGVSSVVTTFEKAGGYKYRLEYSTDGTTWSIFEDHTSDATSSSAVHSFADKPVTARYLRLTVTDSSGNGGSAYGLQAYGGF
;
A
#
# COMPACT_ATOMS: atom_id res chain seq x y z
N MET A 1 -19.49 -27.58 -22.32
CA MET A 1 -18.38 -27.65 -21.36
C MET A 1 -17.39 -28.65 -21.91
N PRO A 2 -16.11 -28.31 -22.10
CA PRO A 2 -15.12 -29.33 -22.45
C PRO A 2 -15.09 -30.37 -21.34
N ILE A 3 -15.08 -31.65 -21.71
CA ILE A 3 -14.88 -32.75 -20.77
C ILE A 3 -13.36 -32.85 -20.59
N TRP A 4 -12.85 -32.32 -19.48
CA TRP A 4 -11.41 -32.30 -19.15
C TRP A 4 -10.91 -33.64 -18.59
N ASP A 5 -11.79 -34.63 -18.45
CA ASP A 5 -11.45 -35.99 -18.05
C ASP A 5 -11.33 -36.85 -19.30
N THR A 6 -10.11 -36.97 -19.83
CA THR A 6 -9.81 -38.10 -20.72
C THR A 6 -9.71 -39.34 -19.82
N PRO A 7 -10.54 -40.38 -20.01
CA PRO A 7 -10.39 -41.61 -19.24
C PRO A 7 -9.00 -42.19 -19.44
N THR A 8 -8.21 -42.23 -18.38
CA THR A 8 -6.87 -42.84 -18.37
C THR A 8 -6.82 -43.94 -17.32
N THR A 9 -6.04 -44.98 -17.60
CA THR A 9 -5.74 -46.05 -16.64
C THR A 9 -4.46 -45.79 -15.84
N SER A 10 -3.75 -44.71 -16.15
CA SER A 10 -2.51 -44.32 -15.48
C SER A 10 -2.76 -43.93 -14.02
N ARG A 11 -1.88 -44.39 -13.15
CA ARG A 11 -1.84 -44.12 -11.71
C ARG A 11 -0.43 -44.36 -11.22
N ASP A 12 -0.05 -43.71 -10.14
CA ASP A 12 1.21 -43.95 -9.44
C ASP A 12 2.43 -43.80 -10.38
N THR A 13 2.35 -42.87 -11.35
CA THR A 13 3.44 -42.62 -12.30
C THR A 13 4.59 -41.89 -11.62
N GLU A 14 5.79 -42.46 -11.66
CA GLU A 14 6.99 -41.88 -11.05
C GLU A 14 7.98 -41.39 -12.11
N VAL A 15 8.31 -40.08 -12.07
CA VAL A 15 9.40 -39.46 -12.82
C VAL A 15 10.44 -39.01 -11.81
N THR A 16 11.41 -39.87 -11.53
CA THR A 16 12.35 -39.64 -10.42
C THR A 16 13.82 -39.77 -10.80
N ASP A 17 14.65 -38.93 -10.18
CA ASP A 17 16.11 -39.00 -10.24
C ASP A 17 16.67 -38.94 -11.68
N ASN A 18 16.04 -38.17 -12.57
CA ASN A 18 16.51 -37.97 -13.95
C ASN A 18 17.32 -36.69 -14.09
N GLU A 19 18.31 -36.70 -14.97
CA GLU A 19 18.89 -35.48 -15.53
C GLU A 19 18.19 -35.18 -16.87
N ILE A 20 17.49 -34.04 -16.96
CA ILE A 20 16.70 -33.67 -18.14
C ILE A 20 17.19 -32.34 -18.68
N TYR A 21 17.77 -32.37 -19.88
CA TYR A 21 18.35 -31.21 -20.54
C TYR A 21 18.32 -31.36 -22.06
N ASP A 22 18.66 -30.29 -22.78
CA ASP A 22 18.76 -30.25 -24.24
C ASP A 22 17.45 -30.58 -25.01
N ILE A 23 16.31 -30.39 -24.35
CA ILE A 23 14.96 -30.67 -24.86
C ILE A 23 14.16 -29.36 -25.09
N MET A 24 12.98 -29.46 -25.71
CA MET A 24 12.07 -28.32 -25.93
C MET A 24 12.62 -27.15 -26.79
N LYS A 25 13.62 -27.42 -27.65
CA LYS A 25 14.28 -26.39 -28.48
C LYS A 25 13.38 -25.68 -29.50
N SER A 26 12.25 -26.28 -29.89
CA SER A 26 11.38 -25.76 -30.96
C SER A 26 9.88 -25.89 -30.70
N GLN A 27 9.48 -26.49 -29.58
CA GLN A 27 8.07 -26.71 -29.22
C GLN A 27 7.71 -25.80 -28.06
N ALA A 28 6.63 -25.03 -28.21
CA ALA A 28 6.17 -24.12 -27.17
C ALA A 28 5.23 -24.81 -26.18
N ASP A 29 4.33 -25.64 -26.71
CA ASP A 29 3.32 -26.36 -25.95
C ASP A 29 3.89 -27.65 -25.37
N GLY A 30 4.58 -27.51 -24.23
CA GLY A 30 5.24 -28.61 -23.53
C GLY A 30 6.20 -28.12 -22.44
N GLY A 31 6.73 -29.08 -21.68
CA GLY A 31 7.78 -28.86 -20.70
C GLY A 31 8.74 -30.05 -20.66
N ALA A 32 9.82 -29.92 -19.90
CA ALA A 32 10.77 -31.02 -19.71
C ALA A 32 10.10 -32.25 -19.08
N VAL A 33 9.15 -32.00 -18.16
CA VAL A 33 8.12 -32.96 -17.75
C VAL A 33 6.77 -32.39 -18.19
N TYR A 34 6.02 -33.17 -18.98
CA TYR A 34 4.69 -32.81 -19.46
C TYR A 34 3.69 -33.89 -19.05
N THR A 35 2.57 -33.49 -18.44
CA THR A 35 1.49 -34.40 -18.07
C THR A 35 0.16 -33.94 -18.63
N LEU A 36 -0.71 -34.91 -18.90
CA LEU A 36 -2.05 -34.69 -19.42
C LEU A 36 -3.00 -35.71 -18.76
N SER A 37 -4.20 -35.29 -18.36
CA SER A 37 -5.23 -36.11 -17.70
C SER A 37 -4.90 -36.58 -16.27
N THR A 38 -5.92 -37.14 -15.58
CA THR A 38 -5.87 -37.46 -14.14
C THR A 38 -4.95 -38.65 -13.85
N ASP A 39 -3.97 -38.51 -12.95
CA ASP A 39 -3.06 -39.58 -12.56
C ASP A 39 -2.92 -39.59 -11.03
N PRO A 40 -3.79 -40.31 -10.31
CA PRO A 40 -3.74 -40.39 -8.85
C PRO A 40 -2.41 -41.02 -8.42
N GLY A 41 -1.67 -40.32 -7.55
CA GLY A 41 -0.40 -40.81 -7.02
C GLY A 41 0.82 -40.48 -7.90
N GLY A 42 0.67 -39.67 -8.94
CA GLY A 42 1.80 -39.25 -9.77
C GLY A 42 2.85 -38.46 -8.97
N VAL A 43 4.14 -38.75 -9.17
CA VAL A 43 5.26 -38.10 -8.49
C VAL A 43 6.34 -37.66 -9.47
N VAL A 44 6.78 -36.41 -9.36
CA VAL A 44 7.97 -35.87 -10.02
C VAL A 44 8.97 -35.46 -8.93
N SER A 45 10.04 -36.22 -8.73
CA SER A 45 10.98 -35.93 -7.63
C SER A 45 12.44 -36.23 -7.88
N GLY A 46 13.34 -35.44 -7.29
CA GLY A 46 14.78 -35.69 -7.38
C GLY A 46 15.39 -35.45 -8.77
N ASN A 47 14.63 -34.84 -9.69
CA ASN A 47 15.14 -34.58 -11.04
C ASN A 47 16.00 -33.32 -11.06
N TYR A 48 17.07 -33.34 -11.86
CA TYR A 48 17.81 -32.15 -12.26
C TYR A 48 17.39 -31.73 -13.67
N ILE A 49 16.61 -30.65 -13.78
CA ILE A 49 16.08 -30.13 -15.04
C ILE A 49 16.82 -28.85 -15.39
N HIS A 50 17.53 -28.80 -16.51
CA HIS A 50 18.32 -27.63 -16.85
C HIS A 50 18.37 -27.26 -18.34
N GLY A 51 18.70 -26.00 -18.59
CA GLY A 51 18.91 -25.47 -19.94
C GLY A 51 17.63 -25.49 -20.80
N ILE A 52 16.47 -25.21 -20.19
CA ILE A 52 15.18 -25.24 -20.88
C ILE A 52 14.96 -23.92 -21.63
N PRO A 53 14.99 -23.91 -22.98
CA PRO A 53 14.97 -22.69 -23.76
C PRO A 53 13.54 -22.16 -23.98
N SER A 54 13.44 -20.90 -24.42
CA SER A 54 12.23 -20.40 -25.10
C SER A 54 12.10 -21.12 -26.46
N PRO A 55 10.90 -21.62 -26.85
CA PRO A 55 9.58 -21.16 -26.41
C PRO A 55 8.85 -22.05 -25.38
N ALA A 56 9.52 -22.97 -24.69
CA ALA A 56 8.86 -23.89 -23.75
C ALA A 56 8.02 -23.15 -22.68
N TYR A 57 6.79 -23.63 -22.43
CA TYR A 57 5.93 -23.00 -21.42
C TYR A 57 6.37 -23.24 -20.00
N GLY A 58 7.12 -24.30 -19.70
CA GLY A 58 7.69 -24.48 -18.37
C GLY A 58 8.69 -25.62 -18.30
N ALA A 59 9.43 -25.71 -17.20
CA ALA A 59 10.26 -26.90 -16.96
C ALA A 59 9.40 -28.10 -16.56
N ILE A 60 8.45 -27.92 -15.63
CA ILE A 60 7.38 -28.88 -15.35
C ILE A 60 6.07 -28.26 -15.80
N TYR A 61 5.34 -28.96 -16.66
CA TYR A 61 4.07 -28.50 -17.21
C TYR A 61 2.98 -29.55 -16.97
N HIS A 62 2.05 -29.21 -16.07
CA HIS A 62 0.83 -29.99 -15.87
C HIS A 62 -0.31 -29.36 -16.69
N ASP A 63 -0.67 -30.05 -17.76
CA ASP A 63 -1.65 -29.58 -18.75
C ASP A 63 -3.00 -30.31 -18.60
N GLU A 64 -3.98 -29.90 -19.41
CA GLU A 64 -5.39 -30.30 -19.41
C GLU A 64 -5.73 -31.62 -18.69
N GLY A 65 -6.39 -31.47 -17.54
CA GLY A 65 -6.91 -32.60 -16.76
C GLY A 65 -5.89 -33.27 -15.83
N SER A 66 -4.64 -32.80 -15.78
CA SER A 66 -3.64 -33.24 -14.81
C SER A 66 -4.11 -33.03 -13.39
N ARG A 67 -4.19 -34.10 -12.60
CA ARG A 67 -4.57 -34.04 -11.18
C ARG A 67 -3.79 -34.99 -10.30
N TYR A 68 -3.65 -34.64 -9.01
CA TYR A 68 -3.07 -35.47 -7.95
C TYR A 68 -1.57 -35.75 -8.10
N TRP A 69 -0.82 -34.82 -8.70
CA TRP A 69 0.63 -34.90 -8.84
C TRP A 69 1.35 -34.26 -7.66
N THR A 70 2.42 -34.91 -7.20
CA THR A 70 3.37 -34.36 -6.23
C THR A 70 4.69 -34.02 -6.92
N ASN A 71 5.12 -32.77 -6.84
CA ASN A 71 6.39 -32.27 -7.34
C ASN A 71 7.27 -31.88 -6.15
N THR A 72 8.36 -32.63 -5.91
CA THR A 72 9.19 -32.37 -4.72
C THR A 72 10.66 -32.70 -4.91
N GLY A 73 11.55 -31.92 -4.31
CA GLY A 73 12.98 -32.21 -4.34
C GLY A 73 13.62 -32.12 -5.73
N ASN A 74 13.00 -31.45 -6.71
CA ASN A 74 13.60 -31.23 -8.02
C ASN A 74 14.54 -30.02 -7.99
N ALA A 75 15.63 -30.06 -8.76
CA ALA A 75 16.55 -28.95 -8.97
C ALA A 75 16.39 -28.42 -10.40
N LEU A 76 16.08 -27.14 -10.56
CA LEU A 76 15.79 -26.52 -11.85
C LEU A 76 16.77 -25.38 -12.13
N CYS A 77 17.51 -25.46 -13.23
CA CYS A 77 18.41 -24.38 -13.66
C CYS A 77 18.18 -23.90 -15.08
N ASP A 78 18.59 -22.67 -15.38
CA ASP A 78 18.60 -22.10 -16.73
C ASP A 78 17.28 -22.31 -17.50
N VAL A 79 16.17 -22.11 -16.79
CA VAL A 79 14.81 -22.20 -17.33
C VAL A 79 14.39 -20.83 -17.84
N ALA A 80 14.18 -20.69 -19.15
CA ALA A 80 13.98 -19.40 -19.80
C ALA A 80 12.68 -18.68 -19.40
N TYR A 81 11.60 -19.43 -19.13
CA TYR A 81 10.27 -18.85 -18.90
C TYR A 81 9.78 -19.04 -17.46
N GLN A 82 9.38 -20.25 -17.07
CA GLN A 82 8.89 -20.56 -15.72
C GLN A 82 9.23 -21.99 -15.32
N TRP A 83 9.49 -22.24 -14.05
CA TRP A 83 9.86 -23.58 -13.58
C TRP A 83 8.65 -24.51 -13.50
N LEU A 84 7.46 -23.97 -13.21
CA LEU A 84 6.20 -24.69 -13.14
C LEU A 84 5.11 -23.95 -13.92
N PHE A 85 4.38 -24.68 -14.75
CA PHE A 85 3.18 -24.18 -15.41
C PHE A 85 2.00 -25.12 -15.16
N LEU A 86 0.87 -24.56 -14.73
CA LEU A 86 -0.39 -25.28 -14.57
C LEU A 86 -1.41 -24.72 -15.57
N ASN A 87 -1.91 -25.55 -16.48
CA ASN A 87 -3.02 -25.23 -17.37
C ASN A 87 -4.12 -26.26 -17.13
N HIS A 88 -5.26 -25.86 -16.58
CA HIS A 88 -6.31 -26.80 -16.14
C HIS A 88 -5.82 -27.89 -15.15
N GLY A 89 -4.77 -27.62 -14.37
CA GLY A 89 -4.22 -28.54 -13.38
C GLY A 89 -4.93 -28.43 -12.03
N MET A 90 -5.34 -29.56 -11.42
CA MET A 90 -6.07 -29.56 -10.15
C MET A 90 -5.41 -30.44 -9.09
N ASP A 91 -5.46 -30.05 -7.82
CA ASP A 91 -4.90 -30.84 -6.71
C ASP A 91 -3.43 -31.24 -6.95
N ILE A 92 -2.63 -30.29 -7.44
CA ILE A 92 -1.19 -30.48 -7.70
C ILE A 92 -0.40 -29.91 -6.52
N ASP A 93 0.38 -30.75 -5.83
CA ASP A 93 1.25 -30.31 -4.75
C ASP A 93 2.67 -30.12 -5.27
N ALA A 94 3.23 -28.93 -5.11
CA ALA A 94 4.58 -28.60 -5.51
C ALA A 94 5.33 -27.96 -4.34
N THR A 95 6.15 -28.75 -3.64
CA THR A 95 6.85 -28.32 -2.42
C THR A 95 8.27 -28.84 -2.34
N GLY A 96 9.19 -28.04 -1.78
CA GLY A 96 10.59 -28.46 -1.57
C GLY A 96 11.40 -28.60 -2.87
N ASN A 97 11.04 -27.90 -3.94
CA ASN A 97 11.82 -27.82 -5.18
C ASN A 97 12.81 -26.64 -5.12
N PHE A 98 13.86 -26.67 -5.93
CA PHE A 98 14.93 -25.65 -6.00
C PHE A 98 14.99 -25.09 -7.40
N THR A 99 14.95 -23.77 -7.58
CA THR A 99 14.96 -23.16 -8.91
C THR A 99 15.79 -21.89 -8.96
N THR A 100 16.51 -21.65 -10.05
CA THR A 100 17.09 -20.32 -10.34
C THR A 100 16.08 -19.34 -10.96
N GLN A 101 14.95 -19.84 -11.42
CA GLN A 101 13.85 -19.06 -12.00
C GLN A 101 12.57 -19.32 -11.19
N PRO A 102 12.20 -18.46 -10.23
CA PRO A 102 11.05 -18.72 -9.35
C PRO A 102 9.70 -18.50 -10.04
N ALA A 103 9.68 -17.97 -11.27
CA ALA A 103 8.46 -17.75 -12.03
C ALA A 103 7.67 -19.05 -12.19
N TYR A 104 6.38 -18.99 -11.84
CA TYR A 104 5.38 -20.00 -12.13
C TYR A 104 4.07 -19.30 -12.50
N SER A 105 3.18 -20.01 -13.19
CA SER A 105 1.82 -19.51 -13.44
C SER A 105 0.82 -20.65 -13.43
N ALA A 106 -0.42 -20.28 -13.07
CA ALA A 106 -1.58 -21.13 -13.18
C ALA A 106 -2.60 -20.42 -14.07
N GLN A 107 -3.13 -21.14 -15.05
CA GLN A 107 -4.13 -20.66 -15.99
C GLN A 107 -5.32 -21.62 -16.03
N ALA A 108 -6.46 -21.08 -16.47
CA ALA A 108 -7.71 -21.76 -16.81
C ALA A 108 -8.13 -22.92 -15.88
N ASN A 109 -9.10 -22.69 -14.98
CA ASN A 109 -9.68 -23.70 -14.08
C ASN A 109 -8.67 -24.53 -13.25
N SER A 110 -7.47 -24.01 -12.99
CA SER A 110 -6.52 -24.64 -12.07
C SER A 110 -6.92 -24.37 -10.62
N THR A 111 -7.20 -25.40 -9.82
CA THR A 111 -7.75 -25.28 -8.45
C THR A 111 -7.25 -26.37 -7.51
N GLY A 112 -7.20 -26.12 -6.20
CA GLY A 112 -6.86 -27.15 -5.20
C GLY A 112 -5.36 -27.48 -5.10
N SER A 113 -4.50 -26.81 -5.87
CA SER A 113 -3.06 -27.02 -5.90
C SER A 113 -2.33 -26.28 -4.78
N THR A 114 -1.27 -26.90 -4.22
CA THR A 114 -0.40 -26.31 -3.19
C THR A 114 0.98 -26.02 -3.76
N ILE A 115 1.28 -24.76 -4.11
CA ILE A 115 2.64 -24.36 -4.53
C ILE A 115 3.31 -23.56 -3.41
N SER A 116 4.05 -24.25 -2.52
CA SER A 116 4.65 -23.61 -1.34
C SER A 116 5.94 -24.29 -0.90
N GLY A 117 6.78 -23.60 -0.12
CA GLY A 117 8.02 -24.19 0.42
C GLY A 117 9.04 -24.60 -0.66
N ASN A 118 9.02 -23.95 -1.84
CA ASN A 118 10.04 -24.10 -2.88
C ASN A 118 11.13 -23.03 -2.68
N THR A 119 12.38 -23.38 -2.95
CA THR A 119 13.56 -22.55 -2.70
C THR A 119 14.07 -21.92 -3.99
N THR A 120 14.18 -20.60 -4.01
CA THR A 120 14.89 -19.88 -5.09
C THR A 120 16.37 -19.78 -4.77
N VAL A 121 17.23 -20.17 -5.71
CA VAL A 121 18.68 -20.01 -5.59
C VAL A 121 19.20 -19.03 -6.64
N GLY A 122 20.32 -18.36 -6.37
CA GLY A 122 20.84 -17.28 -7.22
C GLY A 122 21.63 -17.74 -8.46
N SER A 123 22.05 -19.00 -8.52
CA SER A 123 22.75 -19.60 -9.67
C SER A 123 22.68 -21.13 -9.65
N CYS A 124 22.99 -21.79 -10.78
CA CYS A 124 22.99 -23.26 -10.86
C CYS A 124 23.90 -23.91 -9.82
N GLY A 125 25.07 -23.30 -9.55
CA GLY A 125 26.02 -23.81 -8.55
C GLY A 125 25.51 -23.76 -7.11
N GLN A 126 24.35 -23.15 -6.86
CA GLN A 126 23.70 -23.13 -5.54
C GLN A 126 22.59 -24.17 -5.41
N LEU A 127 22.28 -24.94 -6.47
CA LEU A 127 21.34 -26.05 -6.39
C LEU A 127 21.88 -27.18 -5.51
N PRO A 128 21.02 -27.98 -4.87
CA PRO A 128 21.47 -29.07 -4.00
C PRO A 128 22.25 -30.12 -4.80
N ALA A 129 23.52 -30.31 -4.46
CA ALA A 129 24.37 -31.35 -5.06
C ALA A 129 23.78 -32.76 -4.84
N SER A 130 23.08 -32.98 -3.74
CA SER A 130 22.35 -34.22 -3.46
C SER A 130 21.22 -34.53 -4.46
N VAL A 131 20.77 -33.56 -5.24
CA VAL A 131 19.84 -33.74 -6.36
C VAL A 131 20.62 -33.73 -7.68
N VAL A 132 21.45 -32.72 -7.91
CA VAL A 132 22.20 -32.53 -9.17
C VAL A 132 23.13 -33.71 -9.48
N ASN A 133 23.93 -34.16 -8.50
CA ASN A 133 24.93 -35.21 -8.73
C ASN A 133 24.31 -36.61 -8.78
N ASN A 134 23.08 -36.77 -8.30
CA ASN A 134 22.38 -38.06 -8.29
C ASN A 134 21.42 -38.22 -9.48
N ALA A 135 21.19 -37.15 -10.23
CA ALA A 135 20.30 -37.14 -11.38
C ALA A 135 20.86 -38.00 -12.53
N GLY A 136 20.00 -38.79 -13.17
CA GLY A 136 20.36 -39.72 -14.24
C GLY A 136 21.01 -41.02 -13.76
N LEU A 137 21.28 -41.16 -12.46
CA LEU A 137 21.94 -42.33 -11.89
C LEU A 137 20.95 -43.22 -11.14
N GLN A 138 20.90 -44.51 -11.51
CA GLN A 138 20.15 -45.48 -10.73
C GLN A 138 20.73 -45.57 -9.30
N PRO A 139 19.89 -45.63 -8.25
CA PRO A 139 20.34 -45.62 -6.86
C PRO A 139 21.43 -46.63 -6.53
N SER A 140 21.37 -47.83 -7.10
CA SER A 140 22.35 -48.90 -6.90
C SER A 140 23.74 -48.59 -7.49
N TYR A 141 23.85 -47.65 -8.42
CA TYR A 141 25.09 -47.34 -9.14
C TYR A 141 25.67 -45.95 -8.84
N ARG A 142 25.01 -45.15 -7.99
CA ARG A 142 25.48 -43.81 -7.59
C ARG A 142 26.89 -43.81 -6.99
N HIS A 143 27.31 -44.92 -6.36
CA HIS A 143 28.65 -45.09 -5.80
C HIS A 143 29.75 -45.36 -6.85
N LEU A 144 29.38 -45.56 -8.12
CA LEU A 144 30.29 -45.86 -9.23
C LEU A 144 30.50 -44.68 -10.18
N ASP A 145 29.71 -43.62 -10.05
CA ASP A 145 29.92 -42.40 -10.85
C ASP A 145 31.13 -41.64 -10.28
N PRO A 146 32.24 -41.49 -11.02
CA PRO A 146 33.37 -40.69 -10.57
C PRO A 146 33.07 -39.19 -10.55
N GLY A 147 31.93 -38.74 -11.11
CA GLY A 147 31.63 -37.33 -11.34
C GLY A 147 32.59 -36.71 -12.38
N PRO A 148 32.47 -35.40 -12.68
CA PRO A 148 33.61 -34.67 -13.23
C PRO A 148 34.81 -34.83 -12.28
N ASP A 149 36.05 -34.85 -12.79
CA ASP A 149 37.28 -34.80 -11.97
C ASP A 149 37.25 -33.53 -11.10
N VAL A 150 36.55 -33.60 -9.97
CA VAL A 150 36.65 -32.63 -8.89
C VAL A 150 37.90 -33.05 -8.15
N ALA A 151 38.95 -32.23 -8.27
CA ALA A 151 40.20 -32.43 -7.55
C ALA A 151 40.02 -32.43 -6.01
N ASP A 152 38.81 -32.11 -5.54
CA ASP A 152 38.43 -31.93 -4.16
C ASP A 152 37.39 -32.97 -3.73
N HIS A 153 37.79 -33.86 -2.82
CA HIS A 153 36.94 -34.86 -2.18
C HIS A 153 36.74 -34.58 -0.69
N GLN A 154 37.25 -33.46 -0.19
CA GLN A 154 37.18 -33.13 1.21
C GLN A 154 35.92 -32.30 1.45
N ALA A 155 35.02 -32.82 2.30
CA ALA A 155 33.86 -32.05 2.70
C ALA A 155 34.25 -30.86 3.60
N PRO A 156 33.50 -29.74 3.53
CA PRO A 156 33.69 -28.64 4.45
C PRO A 156 33.60 -29.05 5.92
N SER A 157 34.15 -28.23 6.81
CA SER A 157 33.92 -28.38 8.24
C SER A 157 32.44 -28.16 8.58
N ARG A 158 31.98 -28.76 9.68
CA ARG A 158 30.59 -28.59 10.14
C ARG A 158 30.34 -27.13 10.51
N PRO A 159 29.19 -26.55 10.16
CA PRO A 159 28.82 -25.22 10.60
C PRO A 159 28.80 -25.11 12.13
N GLY A 160 29.10 -23.91 12.64
CA GLY A 160 28.98 -23.63 14.07
C GLY A 160 27.53 -23.70 14.57
N THR A 161 27.35 -23.71 15.89
CA THR A 161 26.01 -23.70 16.51
C THR A 161 25.20 -22.51 15.98
N PRO A 162 24.04 -22.73 15.35
CA PRO A 162 23.20 -21.64 14.88
C PRO A 162 22.51 -20.94 16.05
N SER A 163 22.13 -19.69 15.84
CA SER A 163 21.26 -18.91 16.72
C SER A 163 20.06 -18.37 15.94
N ALA A 164 18.97 -18.05 16.64
CA ALA A 164 17.75 -17.54 16.05
C ALA A 164 17.30 -16.24 16.72
N VAL A 165 16.81 -15.31 15.90
CA VAL A 165 15.99 -14.17 16.32
C VAL A 165 14.57 -14.42 15.83
N THR A 166 13.58 -14.23 16.70
CA THR A 166 12.16 -14.52 16.43
C THR A 166 11.30 -13.31 16.77
N ASP A 167 11.48 -12.22 16.03
CA ASP A 167 10.75 -10.97 16.26
C ASP A 167 9.25 -11.11 15.90
N PHE A 168 8.92 -12.04 15.01
CA PHE A 168 7.56 -12.33 14.59
C PHE A 168 7.15 -13.77 14.93
N PRO A 169 5.85 -14.03 15.18
CA PRO A 169 5.33 -15.38 15.44
C PRO A 169 5.53 -16.37 14.28
N THR A 170 5.73 -15.87 13.05
CA THR A 170 5.76 -16.66 11.82
C THR A 170 7.09 -16.55 11.06
N VAL A 171 8.10 -15.88 11.63
CA VAL A 171 9.39 -15.62 10.99
C VAL A 171 10.54 -15.85 11.96
N ALA A 172 11.56 -16.60 11.52
CA ALA A 172 12.82 -16.74 12.25
C ALA A 172 14.00 -16.30 11.38
N ASP A 173 14.91 -15.51 11.95
CA ASP A 173 16.19 -15.17 11.37
C ASP A 173 17.28 -16.03 11.99
N LEU A 174 17.87 -16.93 11.19
CA LEU A 174 18.94 -17.81 11.62
C LEU A 174 20.30 -17.22 11.23
N THR A 175 21.28 -17.33 12.13
CA THR A 175 22.69 -17.02 11.86
C THR A 175 23.60 -18.12 12.42
N TRP A 176 24.73 -18.38 11.77
CA TRP A 176 25.72 -19.37 12.22
C TRP A 176 27.14 -18.94 11.87
N ALA A 177 28.13 -19.56 12.52
CA ALA A 177 29.53 -19.35 12.17
C ALA A 177 29.88 -20.07 10.86
N ALA A 178 30.71 -19.44 10.03
CA ALA A 178 31.13 -19.98 8.74
C ALA A 178 31.89 -21.30 8.89
N SER A 179 31.65 -22.21 7.95
CA SER A 179 32.49 -23.38 7.72
C SER A 179 33.77 -23.00 7.00
N THR A 180 34.76 -23.87 7.10
CA THR A 180 36.03 -23.80 6.37
C THR A 180 36.19 -25.01 5.49
N ASP A 181 36.92 -24.84 4.40
CA ASP A 181 37.18 -25.87 3.41
C ASP A 181 38.59 -25.64 2.84
N ASP A 182 39.24 -26.66 2.30
CA ASP A 182 40.57 -26.56 1.70
C ASP A 182 40.57 -25.83 0.35
N THR A 183 39.43 -25.84 -0.36
CA THR A 183 39.21 -25.02 -1.55
C THR A 183 38.34 -23.80 -1.23
N SER A 184 37.04 -24.02 -0.98
CA SER A 184 36.09 -22.94 -0.69
C SER A 184 34.71 -23.47 -0.32
N VAL A 185 34.07 -22.87 0.68
CA VAL A 185 32.64 -23.07 0.97
C VAL A 185 31.81 -22.18 0.03
N THR A 186 30.89 -22.78 -0.73
CA THR A 186 30.04 -22.09 -1.71
C THR A 186 28.62 -21.85 -1.21
N GLY A 187 28.20 -22.53 -0.14
CA GLY A 187 26.94 -22.25 0.50
C GLY A 187 26.59 -23.18 1.66
N TYR A 188 25.35 -23.05 2.10
CA TYR A 188 24.77 -23.75 3.23
C TYR A 188 23.37 -24.26 2.90
N SER A 189 23.02 -25.39 3.49
CA SER A 189 21.70 -26.02 3.38
C SER A 189 21.06 -26.02 4.78
N VAL A 190 19.85 -25.48 4.88
CA VAL A 190 19.12 -25.29 6.13
C VAL A 190 17.98 -26.27 6.21
N HIS A 191 18.03 -27.14 7.21
CA HIS A 191 17.06 -28.20 7.43
C HIS A 191 16.15 -27.84 8.61
N GLN A 192 14.86 -28.07 8.45
CA GLN A 192 13.84 -27.97 9.49
C GLN A 192 13.22 -29.35 9.71
N ASP A 193 13.28 -29.85 10.93
CA ASP A 193 12.76 -31.17 11.33
C ASP A 193 13.29 -32.31 10.42
N GLY A 194 14.54 -32.19 9.97
CA GLY A 194 15.21 -33.12 9.07
C GLY A 194 14.95 -32.91 7.58
N LYS A 195 14.04 -32.00 7.19
CA LYS A 195 13.75 -31.67 5.78
C LYS A 195 14.51 -30.41 5.35
N LEU A 196 15.17 -30.45 4.20
CA LEU A 196 15.78 -29.25 3.60
C LEU A 196 14.69 -28.23 3.23
N ILE A 197 14.79 -27.01 3.75
CA ILE A 197 13.81 -25.93 3.52
C ILE A 197 14.41 -24.67 2.88
N SER A 198 15.73 -24.53 2.89
CA SER A 198 16.41 -23.39 2.29
C SER A 198 17.85 -23.69 1.94
N ALA A 199 18.39 -23.01 0.94
CA ALA A 199 19.80 -23.02 0.57
C ALA A 199 20.27 -21.58 0.38
N THR A 200 21.43 -21.23 0.93
CA THR A 200 21.95 -19.85 0.92
C THR A 200 23.46 -19.83 0.76
N GLY A 201 23.99 -18.83 0.04
CA GLY A 201 25.44 -18.55 -0.01
C GLY A 201 25.96 -17.76 1.20
N LYS A 202 25.07 -17.36 2.12
CA LYS A 202 25.38 -16.55 3.30
C LYS A 202 25.38 -17.40 4.56
N THR A 203 25.98 -16.90 5.63
CA THR A 203 25.91 -17.50 6.97
C THR A 203 24.67 -17.06 7.76
N SER A 204 23.60 -16.71 7.04
CA SER A 204 22.32 -16.30 7.60
C SER A 204 21.19 -16.58 6.62
N VAL A 205 19.98 -16.78 7.16
CA VAL A 205 18.75 -16.91 6.40
C VAL A 205 17.55 -16.40 7.19
N ARG A 206 16.60 -15.77 6.50
CA ARG A 206 15.26 -15.47 7.05
C ARG A 206 14.30 -16.55 6.59
N LEU A 207 13.57 -17.14 7.53
CA LEU A 207 12.62 -18.23 7.30
C LEU A 207 11.19 -17.75 7.62
N PRO A 208 10.40 -17.35 6.60
CA PRO A 208 8.99 -17.04 6.78
C PRO A 208 8.11 -18.30 6.76
N GLY A 209 6.82 -18.14 7.08
CA GLY A 209 5.82 -19.21 6.97
C GLY A 209 5.85 -20.23 8.12
N LEU A 210 6.49 -19.87 9.24
CA LEU A 210 6.48 -20.69 10.45
C LEU A 210 5.14 -20.53 11.20
N THR A 211 4.84 -21.48 12.07
CA THR A 211 3.62 -21.50 12.88
C THR A 211 3.90 -20.94 14.28
N ALA A 212 3.11 -19.96 14.70
CA ALA A 212 3.19 -19.36 16.04
C ALA A 212 3.10 -20.42 17.15
N GLY A 213 3.93 -20.26 18.19
CA GLY A 213 3.99 -21.19 19.34
C GLY A 213 4.57 -22.57 19.05
N LYS A 214 4.86 -22.93 17.79
CA LYS A 214 5.43 -24.24 17.43
C LYS A 214 6.95 -24.23 17.67
N THR A 215 7.47 -25.36 18.17
CA THR A 215 8.90 -25.62 18.23
C THR A 215 9.38 -26.32 16.96
N TYR A 216 10.46 -25.81 16.39
CA TYR A 216 11.14 -26.38 15.22
C TYR A 216 12.58 -26.77 15.57
N ALA A 217 13.07 -27.85 14.96
CA ALA A 217 14.48 -28.24 15.04
C ALA A 217 15.22 -27.83 13.75
N PHE A 218 16.19 -26.91 13.86
CA PHE A 218 17.01 -26.45 12.74
C PHE A 218 18.41 -27.05 12.76
N GLN A 219 18.88 -27.49 11.59
CA GLN A 219 20.25 -27.97 11.37
C GLN A 219 20.81 -27.38 10.08
N ILE A 220 22.10 -27.04 10.08
CA ILE A 220 22.78 -26.48 8.92
C ILE A 220 23.92 -27.40 8.52
N THR A 221 24.05 -27.64 7.21
CA THR A 221 25.22 -28.26 6.56
C THR A 221 25.85 -27.23 5.63
N ALA A 222 27.14 -27.42 5.30
CA ALA A 222 27.89 -26.59 4.38
C ALA A 222 28.26 -27.39 3.13
N ARG A 223 28.36 -26.69 2.00
CA ARG A 223 28.76 -27.26 0.71
C ARG A 223 29.93 -26.48 0.10
N ASP A 224 30.78 -27.19 -0.62
CA ASP A 224 31.88 -26.62 -1.42
C ASP A 224 31.50 -26.51 -2.91
N ALA A 225 32.48 -26.21 -3.77
CA ALA A 225 32.29 -26.13 -5.22
C ALA A 225 32.27 -27.50 -5.91
N ALA A 226 32.83 -28.53 -5.28
CA ALA A 226 32.83 -29.92 -5.76
C ALA A 226 31.52 -30.66 -5.45
N GLY A 227 30.67 -30.07 -4.61
CA GLY A 227 29.42 -30.66 -4.16
C GLY A 227 29.57 -31.54 -2.93
N ASN A 228 30.72 -31.54 -2.26
CA ASN A 228 30.88 -32.25 -0.99
C ASN A 228 30.07 -31.53 0.09
N GLU A 229 29.32 -32.30 0.87
CA GLU A 229 28.49 -31.79 1.96
C GLU A 229 29.07 -32.18 3.32
N SER A 230 29.16 -31.20 4.22
CA SER A 230 29.63 -31.44 5.58
C SER A 230 28.63 -32.23 6.41
N GLY A 231 29.12 -32.85 7.49
CA GLY A 231 28.22 -33.37 8.52
C GLY A 231 27.38 -32.25 9.14
N PRO A 232 26.16 -32.53 9.64
CA PRO A 232 25.31 -31.51 10.23
C PRO A 232 25.98 -30.87 11.44
N GLY A 233 25.85 -29.54 11.53
CA GLY A 233 26.15 -28.79 12.74
C GLY A 233 25.20 -29.14 13.90
N PRO A 234 25.39 -28.53 15.08
CA PRO A 234 24.51 -28.73 16.22
C PRO A 234 23.05 -28.34 15.91
N THR A 235 22.09 -29.13 16.41
CA THR A 235 20.66 -28.83 16.26
C THR A 235 20.24 -27.69 17.19
N LEU A 236 19.61 -26.66 16.63
CA LEU A 236 18.97 -25.59 17.39
C LEU A 236 17.45 -25.83 17.46
N HIS A 237 16.92 -25.84 18.68
CA HIS A 237 15.47 -25.88 18.89
C HIS A 237 14.96 -24.46 19.10
N VAL A 238 14.04 -24.01 18.26
CA VAL A 238 13.45 -22.67 18.31
C VAL A 238 11.97 -22.81 18.54
N THR A 239 11.47 -22.26 19.65
CA THR A 239 10.03 -22.12 19.88
C THR A 239 9.60 -20.74 19.40
N MET A 240 8.72 -20.69 18.40
CA MET A 240 8.22 -19.43 17.87
C MET A 240 7.37 -18.70 18.92
N PRO A 241 7.40 -17.36 18.98
CA PRO A 241 6.51 -16.60 19.83
C PRO A 241 5.05 -16.98 19.57
N SER A 242 4.25 -16.96 20.63
CA SER A 242 2.79 -16.98 20.47
C SER A 242 2.32 -15.62 19.97
N GLY A 243 1.36 -15.61 19.07
CA GLY A 243 0.75 -14.37 18.56
C GLY A 243 -0.08 -14.66 17.33
N THR A 244 -0.98 -13.73 17.02
CA THR A 244 -1.80 -13.78 15.81
C THR A 244 -1.69 -12.44 15.11
N ASP A 245 -1.90 -12.44 13.80
CA ASP A 245 -2.10 -11.19 13.07
C ASP A 245 -3.34 -10.46 13.61
N LEU A 246 -3.11 -9.27 14.17
CA LEU A 246 -4.13 -8.42 14.75
C LEU A 246 -4.97 -7.70 13.68
N ALA A 247 -4.45 -7.55 12.46
CA ALA A 247 -5.11 -6.89 11.35
C ALA A 247 -6.06 -7.82 10.57
N LEU A 248 -5.84 -9.15 10.65
CA LEU A 248 -6.62 -10.15 9.93
C LEU A 248 -8.14 -9.93 10.07
N LYS A 249 -8.78 -9.67 8.93
CA LYS A 249 -10.23 -9.44 8.74
C LYS A 249 -10.79 -8.28 9.57
N LYS A 250 -9.94 -7.32 9.95
CA LYS A 250 -10.35 -6.10 10.64
C LYS A 250 -10.94 -5.07 9.68
N SER A 251 -11.70 -4.14 10.26
CA SER A 251 -12.27 -3.02 9.53
C SER A 251 -11.16 -2.08 9.07
N LEU A 252 -11.31 -1.56 7.85
CA LEU A 252 -10.35 -0.67 7.22
C LEU A 252 -11.01 0.61 6.71
N THR A 253 -10.18 1.64 6.60
CA THR A 253 -10.43 2.78 5.70
C THR A 253 -9.22 2.98 4.82
N ALA A 254 -9.40 3.59 3.65
CA ALA A 254 -8.31 3.86 2.72
C ALA A 254 -8.49 5.22 2.05
N SER A 255 -7.40 5.77 1.51
CA SER A 255 -7.44 7.01 0.72
C SER A 255 -8.29 6.87 -0.54
N SER A 256 -8.20 5.70 -1.18
CA SER A 256 -8.92 5.34 -2.40
C SER A 256 -8.75 3.84 -2.68
N TYR A 257 -9.47 3.34 -3.68
CA TYR A 257 -9.22 2.03 -4.26
C TYR A 257 -9.67 1.97 -5.72
N SER A 258 -9.16 1.02 -6.48
CA SER A 258 -9.55 0.75 -7.86
C SER A 258 -10.38 -0.52 -7.98
N GLU A 259 -11.48 -0.46 -8.74
CA GLU A 259 -12.30 -1.62 -9.11
C GLU A 259 -12.63 -2.55 -7.92
N ASN A 260 -12.29 -3.84 -8.04
CA ASN A 260 -12.47 -4.86 -7.01
C ASN A 260 -11.30 -4.92 -6.02
N ASN A 261 -10.28 -4.06 -6.10
CA ASN A 261 -9.11 -4.05 -5.20
C ASN A 261 -9.40 -3.27 -3.92
N THR A 262 -10.49 -3.65 -3.24
CA THR A 262 -10.99 -2.95 -2.05
C THR A 262 -10.03 -3.08 -0.87
N PRO A 263 -10.08 -2.18 0.13
CA PRO A 263 -9.14 -2.18 1.25
C PRO A 263 -9.10 -3.50 2.03
N GLU A 264 -10.23 -4.20 2.16
CA GLU A 264 -10.37 -5.44 2.95
C GLU A 264 -9.44 -6.55 2.46
N LYS A 265 -9.07 -6.54 1.18
CA LYS A 265 -8.12 -7.46 0.56
C LYS A 265 -6.68 -7.30 1.06
N ALA A 266 -6.38 -6.19 1.73
CA ALA A 266 -5.08 -6.00 2.36
C ALA A 266 -4.92 -6.77 3.67
N VAL A 267 -6.00 -7.34 4.24
CA VAL A 267 -5.95 -7.99 5.55
C VAL A 267 -6.78 -9.28 5.57
N ASP A 268 -7.03 -9.89 4.43
CA ASP A 268 -7.83 -11.13 4.34
C ASP A 268 -6.99 -12.41 4.48
N GLY A 269 -5.66 -12.28 4.45
CA GLY A 269 -4.70 -13.38 4.48
C GLY A 269 -4.59 -14.15 3.16
N ASP A 270 -5.18 -13.64 2.07
CA ASP A 270 -5.17 -14.26 0.75
C ASP A 270 -4.24 -13.50 -0.20
N LEU A 271 -3.02 -14.03 -0.38
CA LEU A 271 -2.00 -13.45 -1.27
C LEU A 271 -2.37 -13.47 -2.77
N SER A 272 -3.53 -14.03 -3.15
CA SER A 272 -4.06 -13.94 -4.52
C SER A 272 -4.92 -12.68 -4.75
N THR A 273 -5.30 -11.97 -3.67
CA THR A 273 -6.06 -10.73 -3.75
C THR A 273 -5.28 -9.56 -3.16
N ARG A 274 -5.63 -8.33 -3.55
CA ARG A 274 -4.86 -7.14 -3.16
C ARG A 274 -5.74 -5.91 -2.99
N TRP A 275 -5.29 -5.00 -2.13
CA TRP A 275 -5.69 -3.59 -2.23
C TRP A 275 -4.81 -2.88 -3.27
N ALA A 276 -5.42 -1.96 -4.02
CA ALA A 276 -4.70 -1.06 -4.91
C ALA A 276 -5.38 0.30 -4.92
N GLN A 277 -4.61 1.37 -4.86
CA GLN A 277 -5.15 2.73 -4.90
C GLN A 277 -5.98 3.00 -6.17
N GLY A 278 -6.74 4.09 -6.15
CA GLY A 278 -7.48 4.55 -7.33
C GLY A 278 -6.56 4.94 -8.49
N LEU A 279 -6.93 4.56 -9.71
CA LEU A 279 -6.12 4.80 -10.91
C LEU A 279 -5.96 6.31 -11.17
N GLY A 280 -4.72 6.75 -11.45
CA GLY A 280 -4.41 8.15 -11.78
C GLY A 280 -4.37 9.11 -10.60
N LEU A 281 -4.54 8.63 -9.37
CA LEU A 281 -4.36 9.43 -8.16
C LEU A 281 -2.88 9.50 -7.77
N PRO A 282 -2.37 10.67 -7.34
CA PRO A 282 -1.00 10.78 -6.87
C PRO A 282 -0.84 10.15 -5.47
N ASP A 283 0.37 9.66 -5.18
CA ASP A 283 0.78 9.40 -3.80
C ASP A 283 0.86 10.72 -3.00
N PRO A 284 0.61 10.71 -1.67
CA PRO A 284 0.51 9.54 -0.83
C PRO A 284 -0.83 8.80 -0.91
N SER A 285 -0.76 7.47 -0.89
CA SER A 285 -1.91 6.58 -0.70
C SER A 285 -1.79 5.86 0.63
N TRP A 286 -2.91 5.47 1.23
CA TRP A 286 -2.88 4.83 2.55
C TRP A 286 -4.04 3.86 2.76
N ILE A 287 -3.78 2.86 3.62
CA ILE A 287 -4.79 2.04 4.28
C ILE A 287 -4.62 2.19 5.79
N GLN A 288 -5.72 2.13 6.51
CA GLN A 288 -5.76 2.24 7.96
C GLN A 288 -6.65 1.16 8.54
N VAL A 289 -6.06 0.31 9.37
CA VAL A 289 -6.71 -0.77 10.10
C VAL A 289 -7.22 -0.25 11.44
N ASP A 290 -8.46 -0.57 11.79
CA ASP A 290 -8.95 -0.51 13.17
C ASP A 290 -8.84 -1.89 13.82
N LEU A 291 -7.90 -2.07 14.75
CA LEU A 291 -7.67 -3.35 15.44
C LEU A 291 -8.85 -3.74 16.36
N GLY A 292 -9.75 -2.81 16.66
CA GLY A 292 -10.95 -2.98 17.47
C GLY A 292 -10.73 -2.87 18.99
N ALA A 293 -9.48 -2.81 19.43
CA ALA A 293 -9.06 -2.61 20.82
C ALA A 293 -7.65 -1.99 20.83
N PRO A 294 -7.21 -1.41 21.95
CA PRO A 294 -5.83 -0.91 22.07
C PRO A 294 -4.82 -2.05 22.28
N TYR A 295 -3.68 -1.92 21.61
CA TYR A 295 -2.54 -2.83 21.68
C TYR A 295 -1.25 -2.04 21.89
N ASP A 296 -0.24 -2.69 22.45
CA ASP A 296 1.15 -2.24 22.33
C ASP A 296 1.74 -2.94 21.09
N VAL A 297 1.73 -2.21 19.96
CA VAL A 297 2.11 -2.70 18.63
C VAL A 297 3.63 -2.67 18.50
N ASN A 298 4.24 -3.81 18.18
CA ASN A 298 5.69 -3.94 18.05
C ASN A 298 6.14 -4.40 16.66
N GLY A 299 5.23 -4.88 15.81
CA GLY A 299 5.61 -5.34 14.49
C GLY A 299 4.53 -5.21 13.43
N ALA A 300 4.96 -5.13 12.19
CA ALA A 300 4.11 -5.22 11.02
C ALA A 300 4.84 -5.92 9.86
N ILE A 301 4.09 -6.68 9.06
CA ILE A 301 4.59 -7.31 7.83
C ILE A 301 3.75 -6.78 6.67
N THR A 302 4.41 -6.25 5.65
CA THR A 302 3.73 -5.74 4.45
C THR A 302 4.18 -6.51 3.22
N THR A 303 3.24 -7.09 2.48
CA THR A 303 3.51 -7.77 1.21
C THR A 303 2.99 -6.94 0.05
N PHE A 304 3.88 -6.25 -0.64
CA PHE A 304 3.61 -5.41 -1.81
C PHE A 304 3.34 -6.21 -3.08
N GLU A 305 2.64 -5.61 -4.04
CA GLU A 305 2.39 -6.23 -5.36
C GLU A 305 3.69 -6.55 -6.13
N LYS A 306 4.69 -5.68 -5.97
CA LYS A 306 5.98 -5.74 -6.65
C LYS A 306 7.12 -5.80 -5.65
N ALA A 307 8.20 -6.44 -6.07
CA ALA A 307 9.36 -6.68 -5.24
C ALA A 307 10.19 -5.44 -4.92
N SER A 308 10.05 -4.32 -5.63
CA SER A 308 10.83 -3.12 -5.34
C SER A 308 9.98 -1.88 -5.55
N GLY A 309 10.49 -0.67 -5.39
CA GLY A 309 9.88 0.53 -5.96
C GLY A 309 8.81 1.26 -5.12
N TYR A 310 8.56 0.81 -3.88
CA TYR A 310 7.68 1.52 -2.93
C TYR A 310 8.49 2.27 -1.86
N LYS A 311 8.01 3.45 -1.47
CA LYS A 311 8.41 4.19 -0.27
C LYS A 311 7.21 4.29 0.63
N TYR A 312 7.39 4.02 1.92
CA TYR A 312 6.25 3.97 2.83
C TYR A 312 6.63 4.28 4.27
N ARG A 313 5.63 4.52 5.10
CA ARG A 313 5.75 4.53 6.56
C ARG A 313 4.58 3.80 7.20
N ILE A 314 4.81 3.26 8.38
CA ILE A 314 3.79 2.62 9.21
C ILE A 314 3.66 3.46 10.48
N GLU A 315 2.44 3.88 10.77
CA GLU A 315 2.11 4.72 11.93
C GLU A 315 1.02 4.06 12.76
N VAL A 316 1.10 4.25 14.07
CA VAL A 316 0.16 3.73 15.05
C VAL A 316 -0.45 4.90 15.80
N SER A 317 -1.76 4.87 16.03
CA SER A 317 -2.48 5.91 16.74
C SER A 317 -3.52 5.31 17.69
N PRO A 318 -3.67 5.87 18.90
CA PRO A 318 -4.83 5.55 19.73
C PRO A 318 -6.11 6.15 19.14
N ASP A 319 -6.08 7.37 18.59
CA ASP A 319 -7.28 8.21 18.41
C ASP A 319 -7.54 8.70 16.98
N GLU A 320 -6.71 8.26 16.01
CA GLU A 320 -6.70 8.67 14.60
C GLU A 320 -6.21 10.11 14.32
N VAL A 321 -5.81 10.84 15.36
CA VAL A 321 -5.30 12.22 15.25
C VAL A 321 -3.81 12.27 15.57
N HIS A 322 -3.42 11.65 16.69
CA HIS A 322 -2.05 11.63 17.16
C HIS A 322 -1.37 10.35 16.70
N TRP A 323 -0.55 10.47 15.67
CA TRP A 323 0.16 9.35 15.06
C TRP A 323 1.60 9.27 15.57
N LYS A 324 2.06 8.05 15.86
CA LYS A 324 3.45 7.74 16.17
C LYS A 324 3.99 6.76 15.14
N THR A 325 5.19 7.02 14.64
CA THR A 325 5.83 6.15 13.65
C THR A 325 6.28 4.83 14.29
N LEU A 326 5.86 3.71 13.71
CA LEU A 326 6.40 2.37 13.98
C LEU A 326 7.61 2.09 13.10
N ALA A 327 7.53 2.44 11.81
CA ALA A 327 8.61 2.30 10.85
C ALA A 327 8.55 3.39 9.77
N ASP A 328 9.72 3.88 9.36
CA ASP A 328 9.89 4.89 8.31
C ASP A 328 10.83 4.38 7.20
N HIS A 329 10.24 4.03 6.06
CA HIS A 329 10.92 3.58 4.84
C HIS A 329 10.74 4.61 3.71
N THR A 330 10.68 5.90 4.03
CA THR A 330 10.47 6.95 3.02
C THR A 330 11.76 7.38 2.31
N ALA A 331 12.92 7.03 2.87
CA ALA A 331 14.22 7.42 2.33
C ALA A 331 14.59 6.71 1.01
N ALA A 332 14.26 5.41 0.89
CA ALA A 332 14.64 4.57 -0.25
C ALA A 332 13.51 3.64 -0.67
N ASN A 333 13.53 3.21 -1.93
CA ASN A 333 12.55 2.25 -2.43
C ASN A 333 12.81 0.87 -1.81
N THR A 334 11.74 0.10 -1.59
CA THR A 334 11.81 -1.32 -1.25
C THR A 334 12.63 -2.11 -2.28
N THR A 335 13.20 -3.24 -1.85
CA THR A 335 13.97 -4.17 -2.68
C THR A 335 13.47 -5.62 -2.58
N ALA A 336 12.52 -5.89 -1.68
CA ALA A 336 11.78 -7.14 -1.60
C ALA A 336 10.26 -6.89 -1.62
N ALA A 337 9.49 -7.90 -2.04
CA ALA A 337 8.03 -7.82 -2.09
C ALA A 337 7.43 -7.84 -0.68
N THR A 338 8.04 -8.58 0.25
CA THR A 338 7.63 -8.59 1.65
C THR A 338 8.66 -7.87 2.49
N ASP A 339 8.20 -6.91 3.28
CA ASP A 339 9.02 -6.14 4.20
C ASP A 339 8.52 -6.29 5.64
N TYR A 340 9.44 -6.18 6.59
CA TYR A 340 9.23 -6.55 7.99
C TYR A 340 9.69 -5.41 8.89
N ALA A 341 8.74 -4.78 9.57
CA ALA A 341 8.99 -3.72 10.52
C ALA A 341 8.86 -4.26 11.94
N HIS A 342 9.93 -4.21 12.74
CA HIS A 342 9.93 -4.59 14.15
C HIS A 342 10.57 -3.48 14.99
N THR A 343 10.10 -3.30 16.22
CA THR A 343 10.68 -2.41 17.23
C THR A 343 10.68 -3.07 18.60
N ASP A 344 11.77 -2.86 19.35
CA ASP A 344 11.86 -3.28 20.76
C ASP A 344 11.14 -2.32 21.72
N ASP A 345 10.75 -1.14 21.22
CA ASP A 345 9.96 -0.12 21.92
C ASP A 345 8.54 -0.05 21.32
N PRO A 346 7.57 -0.83 21.82
CA PRO A 346 6.23 -0.90 21.23
C PRO A 346 5.50 0.44 21.24
N VAL A 347 4.70 0.67 20.20
CA VAL A 347 3.86 1.85 20.05
C VAL A 347 2.43 1.52 20.42
N THR A 348 1.89 2.23 21.40
CA THR A 348 0.51 2.06 21.82
C THR A 348 -0.47 2.66 20.81
N GLY A 349 -1.46 1.86 20.39
CA GLY A 349 -2.59 2.37 19.63
C GLY A 349 -3.62 1.30 19.28
N ARG A 350 -4.69 1.76 18.64
CA ARG A 350 -5.79 0.94 18.11
C ARG A 350 -5.82 0.97 16.59
N PHE A 351 -5.36 2.07 16.00
CA PHE A 351 -5.35 2.29 14.58
C PHE A 351 -3.93 2.16 14.05
N VAL A 352 -3.75 1.40 12.98
CA VAL A 352 -2.46 1.23 12.32
C VAL A 352 -2.61 1.62 10.86
N ARG A 353 -1.78 2.55 10.39
CA ARG A 353 -1.83 3.09 9.05
C ARG A 353 -0.55 2.78 8.29
N LEU A 354 -0.69 2.09 7.16
CA LEU A 354 0.34 2.03 6.13
C LEU A 354 0.12 3.19 5.16
N THR A 355 1.11 4.08 5.05
CA THR A 355 1.10 5.17 4.06
C THR A 355 2.19 4.92 3.04
N VAL A 356 1.81 4.64 1.79
CA VAL A 356 2.72 4.65 0.64
C VAL A 356 2.94 6.11 0.25
N THR A 357 4.14 6.62 0.47
CA THR A 357 4.50 8.02 0.21
C THR A 357 5.04 8.22 -1.21
N GLY A 358 5.41 7.13 -1.88
CA GLY A 358 5.78 7.15 -3.28
C GLY A 358 5.89 5.74 -3.85
N SER A 359 5.65 5.63 -5.14
CA SER A 359 5.75 4.39 -5.90
C SER A 359 6.37 4.67 -7.27
N SER A 360 7.01 3.66 -7.87
CA SER A 360 7.63 3.78 -9.20
C SER A 360 6.64 3.49 -10.35
N TRP A 361 5.35 3.37 -10.04
CA TRP A 361 4.27 2.98 -10.94
C TRP A 361 2.94 3.60 -10.47
N ASN A 362 1.81 2.96 -10.72
CA ASN A 362 0.48 3.54 -10.52
C ASN A 362 0.00 3.45 -9.05
N GLY A 363 0.87 3.81 -8.11
CA GLY A 363 0.55 3.97 -6.70
C GLY A 363 0.71 2.76 -5.79
N GLY A 364 0.23 2.93 -4.56
CA GLY A 364 0.20 1.90 -3.53
C GLY A 364 -0.62 0.67 -3.92
N SER A 365 -0.01 -0.52 -3.78
CA SER A 365 -0.71 -1.79 -3.86
C SER A 365 -0.01 -2.89 -3.08
N ILE A 366 -0.79 -3.63 -2.28
CA ILE A 366 -0.31 -4.69 -1.40
C ILE A 366 -1.27 -5.89 -1.42
N TYR A 367 -0.70 -7.08 -1.35
CA TYR A 367 -1.40 -8.35 -1.16
C TYR A 367 -1.78 -8.58 0.31
N ASP A 368 -0.97 -8.09 1.26
CA ASP A 368 -1.25 -8.32 2.68
C ASP A 368 -0.57 -7.28 3.59
N PHE A 369 -1.18 -7.02 4.74
CA PHE A 369 -0.70 -6.12 5.80
C PHE A 369 -1.06 -6.69 7.17
N GLN A 370 -0.07 -7.32 7.79
CA GLN A 370 -0.20 -7.97 9.09
C GLN A 370 0.33 -7.04 10.18
N VAL A 371 -0.31 -7.08 11.35
CA VAL A 371 0.08 -6.28 12.52
C VAL A 371 0.24 -7.18 13.73
N TYR A 372 1.31 -6.96 14.49
CA TYR A 372 1.66 -7.75 15.68
C TYR A 372 1.88 -6.85 16.89
N GLY A 373 1.48 -7.37 18.05
CA GLY A 373 1.56 -6.67 19.32
C GLY A 373 0.88 -7.44 20.44
N THR A 374 0.88 -6.87 21.64
CA THR A 374 0.22 -7.46 22.82
C THR A 374 -1.03 -6.66 23.19
N PRO A 375 -2.12 -7.35 23.62
CA PRO A 375 -3.32 -6.65 24.09
C PRO A 375 -2.98 -5.72 25.25
N ARG A 376 -3.39 -4.46 25.14
CA ARG A 376 -3.22 -3.50 26.23
C ARG A 376 -4.43 -3.55 27.15
N THR A 377 -4.18 -3.69 28.45
CA THR A 377 -5.25 -3.58 29.44
C THR A 377 -5.63 -2.11 29.61
N VAL A 378 -6.87 -1.76 29.30
CA VAL A 378 -7.44 -0.44 29.64
C VAL A 378 -8.04 -0.48 31.03
N THR A 379 -7.75 0.53 31.84
CA THR A 379 -8.29 0.66 33.21
C THR A 379 -9.50 1.57 33.28
N ASP A 380 -9.71 2.38 32.23
CA ASP A 380 -10.82 3.31 32.13
C ASP A 380 -11.87 2.78 31.15
N HIS A 381 -13.10 2.74 31.62
CA HIS A 381 -14.29 2.26 30.91
C HIS A 381 -15.43 3.29 30.95
N THR A 382 -15.19 4.46 31.52
CA THR A 382 -16.17 5.54 31.55
C THR A 382 -16.17 6.18 30.17
N ALA A 383 -17.33 6.28 29.53
CA ALA A 383 -17.42 7.01 28.26
C ALA A 383 -17.55 8.52 28.51
N PRO A 384 -17.03 9.36 27.59
CA PRO A 384 -17.27 10.79 27.63
C PRO A 384 -18.76 11.13 27.58
N THR A 385 -19.11 12.31 28.08
CA THR A 385 -20.43 12.89 27.83
C THR A 385 -20.63 13.14 26.34
N ALA A 386 -21.87 13.07 25.84
CA ALA A 386 -22.17 13.47 24.45
C ALA A 386 -21.76 14.94 24.20
N PRO A 387 -21.11 15.26 23.07
CA PRO A 387 -20.82 16.64 22.68
C PRO A 387 -22.09 17.51 22.60
N GLY A 388 -21.90 18.83 22.72
CA GLY A 388 -22.98 19.79 22.48
C GLY A 388 -23.53 19.69 21.05
N GLN A 389 -24.78 20.10 20.84
CA GLN A 389 -25.37 20.17 19.49
C GLN A 389 -24.46 21.05 18.60
N PRO A 390 -24.01 20.56 17.43
CA PRO A 390 -23.16 21.36 16.57
C PRO A 390 -23.86 22.64 16.08
N THR A 391 -23.07 23.68 15.86
CA THR A 391 -23.44 24.85 15.07
C THR A 391 -22.80 24.70 13.70
N VAL A 392 -23.57 24.89 12.63
CA VAL A 392 -23.07 24.78 11.26
C VAL A 392 -23.18 26.14 10.59
N LYS A 393 -22.05 26.74 10.22
CA LYS A 393 -21.95 28.03 9.53
C LYS A 393 -21.60 27.78 8.06
N PRO A 394 -22.52 28.01 7.12
CA PRO A 394 -22.17 28.03 5.71
C PRO A 394 -21.14 29.11 5.38
N LEU A 395 -20.14 28.75 4.59
CA LEU A 395 -19.10 29.64 4.10
C LEU A 395 -19.20 29.85 2.59
N LEU A 396 -19.54 28.80 1.85
CA LEU A 396 -19.84 28.79 0.41
C LEU A 396 -20.97 27.77 0.15
N PRO A 397 -21.59 27.77 -1.04
CA PRO A 397 -22.58 26.76 -1.41
C PRO A 397 -22.11 25.30 -1.18
N GLY A 398 -20.80 25.03 -1.34
CA GLY A 398 -20.21 23.70 -1.13
C GLY A 398 -19.30 23.56 0.11
N LEU A 399 -19.32 24.53 1.04
CA LEU A 399 -18.39 24.60 2.17
C LEU A 399 -19.07 25.10 3.44
N VAL A 400 -18.90 24.38 4.55
CA VAL A 400 -19.39 24.81 5.88
C VAL A 400 -18.30 24.65 6.95
N ASP A 401 -18.38 25.45 8.00
CA ASP A 401 -17.71 25.20 9.27
C ASP A 401 -18.69 24.61 10.27
N VAL A 402 -18.32 23.47 10.86
CA VAL A 402 -19.06 22.82 11.95
C VAL A 402 -18.29 23.06 13.24
N SER A 403 -18.96 23.52 14.31
CA SER A 403 -18.37 23.70 15.63
C SER A 403 -19.29 23.17 16.74
N TRP A 404 -18.74 22.76 17.88
CA TRP A 404 -19.53 22.24 19.00
C TRP A 404 -18.90 22.58 20.35
N SER A 405 -19.68 22.49 21.42
CA SER A 405 -19.12 22.56 22.78
C SER A 405 -18.43 21.24 23.12
N ALA A 406 -17.26 21.34 23.76
CA ALA A 406 -16.47 20.18 24.17
C ALA A 406 -17.26 19.23 25.09
N ALA A 407 -17.02 17.94 24.92
CA ALA A 407 -17.43 16.92 25.89
C ALA A 407 -16.48 16.92 27.10
N THR A 408 -16.92 16.31 28.19
CA THR A 408 -16.11 16.06 29.38
C THR A 408 -16.01 14.57 29.65
N ASP A 409 -14.90 14.18 30.26
CA ASP A 409 -14.59 12.80 30.62
C ASP A 409 -13.66 12.78 31.86
N ASP A 410 -13.58 11.65 32.58
CA ASP A 410 -12.77 11.52 33.80
C ASP A 410 -11.26 11.36 33.52
N THR A 411 -10.87 10.86 32.34
CA THR A 411 -9.48 10.82 31.86
C THR A 411 -9.19 11.81 30.74
N GLY A 412 -10.25 12.43 30.20
CA GLY A 412 -10.19 13.54 29.27
C GLY A 412 -10.45 13.12 27.83
N VAL A 413 -11.11 14.00 27.08
CA VAL A 413 -11.44 13.79 25.66
C VAL A 413 -10.21 14.06 24.79
N THR A 414 -9.86 13.11 23.92
CA THR A 414 -8.70 13.20 23.03
C THR A 414 -9.07 13.46 21.57
N SER A 415 -10.26 13.03 21.13
CA SER A 415 -10.72 13.28 19.77
C SER A 415 -12.24 13.28 19.62
N TYR A 416 -12.70 13.80 18.48
CA TYR A 416 -14.08 13.90 18.05
C TYR A 416 -14.23 13.29 16.67
N VAL A 417 -15.20 12.38 16.50
CA VAL A 417 -15.59 11.81 15.21
C VAL A 417 -16.80 12.57 14.69
N VAL A 418 -16.68 13.15 13.50
CA VAL A 418 -17.77 13.92 12.87
C VAL A 418 -18.44 13.07 11.80
N TYR A 419 -19.77 13.09 11.80
CA TYR A 419 -20.61 12.38 10.84
C TYR A 419 -21.47 13.37 10.06
N ARG A 420 -21.64 13.11 8.77
CA ARG A 420 -22.58 13.78 7.87
C ARG A 420 -23.57 12.73 7.37
N ASP A 421 -24.86 12.94 7.64
CA ASP A 421 -25.96 12.03 7.29
C ASP A 421 -25.72 10.59 7.78
N GLY A 422 -25.17 10.46 8.99
CA GLY A 422 -24.81 9.18 9.60
C GLY A 422 -23.52 8.54 9.06
N LYS A 423 -22.89 9.11 8.02
CA LYS A 423 -21.60 8.65 7.50
C LYS A 423 -20.45 9.42 8.15
N ARG A 424 -19.45 8.72 8.68
CA ARG A 424 -18.22 9.32 9.20
C ARG A 424 -17.50 10.10 8.10
N ILE A 425 -17.15 11.36 8.38
CA ILE A 425 -16.44 12.24 7.43
C ILE A 425 -15.05 12.67 7.91
N GLY A 426 -14.75 12.56 9.21
CA GLY A 426 -13.45 12.93 9.73
C GLY A 426 -13.30 12.73 11.24
N VAL A 427 -12.08 12.87 11.72
CA VAL A 427 -11.73 12.89 13.15
C VAL A 427 -10.81 14.07 13.40
N THR A 428 -11.02 14.75 14.52
CA THR A 428 -10.24 15.92 14.93
C THR A 428 -10.14 15.98 16.45
N ASP A 429 -9.07 16.54 16.98
CA ASP A 429 -8.90 16.92 18.39
C ASP A 429 -9.47 18.31 18.69
N ALA A 430 -9.80 19.09 17.65
CA ALA A 430 -10.46 20.38 17.78
C ALA A 430 -11.97 20.22 18.00
N THR A 431 -12.60 21.30 18.47
CA THR A 431 -14.07 21.42 18.56
C THR A 431 -14.69 22.03 17.31
N THR A 432 -13.95 21.98 16.20
CA THR A 432 -14.36 22.51 14.90
C THR A 432 -13.90 21.60 13.77
N LEU A 433 -14.67 21.54 12.69
CA LEU A 433 -14.29 20.87 11.45
C LEU A 433 -14.85 21.62 10.25
N ARG A 434 -13.99 21.94 9.28
CA ARG A 434 -14.40 22.48 7.98
C ARG A 434 -14.75 21.34 7.04
N VAL A 435 -15.94 21.41 6.43
CA VAL A 435 -16.48 20.36 5.55
C VAL A 435 -16.71 20.94 4.17
N SER A 436 -15.96 20.45 3.18
CA SER A 436 -16.05 20.83 1.77
C SER A 436 -16.71 19.76 0.91
N GLY A 437 -16.89 20.05 -0.38
CA GLY A 437 -17.44 19.09 -1.36
C GLY A 437 -18.92 18.78 -1.13
N LEU A 438 -19.65 19.73 -0.53
CA LEU A 438 -21.09 19.65 -0.37
C LEU A 438 -21.78 20.12 -1.66
N THR A 439 -22.96 19.58 -1.92
CA THR A 439 -23.83 20.04 -3.00
C THR A 439 -24.57 21.29 -2.51
N ALA A 440 -24.68 22.31 -3.37
CA ALA A 440 -25.45 23.52 -3.09
C ALA A 440 -26.95 23.21 -2.93
N ASP A 441 -27.68 24.09 -2.24
CA ASP A 441 -29.14 23.96 -2.03
C ASP A 441 -29.57 22.57 -1.51
N THR A 442 -28.75 21.97 -0.65
CA THR A 442 -28.94 20.59 -0.17
C THR A 442 -28.91 20.56 1.36
N GLU A 443 -29.88 19.85 1.94
CA GLU A 443 -29.93 19.62 3.39
C GLU A 443 -28.93 18.56 3.82
N TYR A 444 -28.18 18.84 4.90
CA TYR A 444 -27.24 17.94 5.54
C TYR A 444 -27.47 17.90 7.05
N SER A 445 -27.25 16.73 7.65
CA SER A 445 -27.29 16.54 9.10
C SER A 445 -25.89 16.22 9.64
N PHE A 446 -25.44 16.96 10.66
CA PHE A 446 -24.15 16.76 11.32
C PHE A 446 -24.32 16.28 12.77
N THR A 447 -23.60 15.22 13.14
CA THR A 447 -23.49 14.72 14.51
C THR A 447 -22.03 14.51 14.89
N VAL A 448 -21.72 14.60 16.19
CA VAL A 448 -20.36 14.47 16.70
C VAL A 448 -20.35 13.47 17.86
N VAL A 449 -19.34 12.61 17.89
CA VAL A 449 -19.06 11.65 18.97
C VAL A 449 -17.71 11.98 19.58
N ALA A 450 -17.62 12.07 20.90
CA ALA A 450 -16.35 12.24 21.61
C ALA A 450 -15.69 10.89 21.91
N ARG A 451 -14.36 10.87 21.98
CA ARG A 451 -13.55 9.74 22.43
C ARG A 451 -12.57 10.20 23.51
N ASP A 452 -12.40 9.41 24.55
CA ASP A 452 -11.37 9.62 25.58
C ASP A 452 -10.04 8.96 25.22
N LYS A 453 -9.11 8.96 26.18
CA LYS A 453 -7.80 8.33 26.08
C LYS A 453 -7.83 6.81 26.03
N ALA A 454 -8.81 6.17 26.65
CA ALA A 454 -9.06 4.72 26.58
C ALA A 454 -9.87 4.31 25.34
N LEU A 455 -10.31 5.30 24.55
CA LEU A 455 -11.13 5.19 23.35
C LEU A 455 -12.57 4.75 23.62
N ASN A 456 -13.08 5.01 24.82
CA ASN A 456 -14.52 4.90 25.04
C ASN A 456 -15.20 6.01 24.24
N ALA A 457 -16.29 5.67 23.56
CA ALA A 457 -17.05 6.60 22.73
C ALA A 457 -18.29 7.08 23.48
N SER A 458 -18.56 8.38 23.41
CA SER A 458 -19.82 8.93 23.91
C SER A 458 -21.01 8.46 23.06
N ASP A 459 -22.22 8.63 23.58
CA ASP A 459 -23.39 8.74 22.70
C ASP A 459 -23.20 9.89 21.70
N PRO A 460 -23.76 9.81 20.48
CA PRO A 460 -23.76 10.93 19.56
C PRO A 460 -24.44 12.17 20.15
N GLY A 461 -23.83 13.34 19.97
CA GLY A 461 -24.48 14.61 20.23
C GLY A 461 -25.73 14.79 19.37
N LYS A 462 -26.62 15.71 19.77
CA LYS A 462 -27.82 16.04 18.98
C LYS A 462 -27.41 16.50 17.57
N ALA A 463 -28.16 16.06 16.57
CA ALA A 463 -27.93 16.46 15.18
C ALA A 463 -28.18 17.95 14.96
N ALA A 464 -27.33 18.56 14.13
CA ALA A 464 -27.54 19.89 13.57
C ALA A 464 -27.85 19.75 12.08
N VAL A 465 -29.01 20.26 11.67
CA VAL A 465 -29.45 20.25 10.27
C VAL A 465 -29.18 21.62 9.67
N VAL A 466 -28.62 21.64 8.47
CA VAL A 466 -28.36 22.86 7.70
C VAL A 466 -28.69 22.61 6.24
N THR A 467 -29.27 23.59 5.57
CA THR A 467 -29.36 23.61 4.11
C THR A 467 -28.20 24.47 3.58
N THR A 468 -27.38 23.89 2.72
CA THR A 468 -26.32 24.67 2.06
C THR A 468 -26.93 25.79 1.20
N PRO A 469 -26.26 26.94 1.07
CA PRO A 469 -26.73 27.99 0.19
C PRO A 469 -26.87 27.51 -1.25
N ALA A 470 -27.80 28.10 -2.00
CA ALA A 470 -27.87 27.92 -3.44
C ALA A 470 -26.59 28.46 -4.11
N ASP A 471 -26.17 27.82 -5.20
CA ASP A 471 -25.04 28.27 -6.00
C ASP A 471 -25.45 29.45 -6.88
N HIS A 472 -25.45 30.63 -6.27
CA HIS A 472 -25.79 31.88 -6.92
C HIS A 472 -24.65 32.88 -6.72
N ASP A 473 -23.73 32.88 -7.69
CA ASP A 473 -22.66 33.86 -7.76
C ASP A 473 -23.25 35.26 -8.05
N LEU A 474 -23.15 36.13 -7.05
CA LEU A 474 -23.64 37.51 -7.08
C LEU A 474 -22.87 38.38 -8.08
N ALA A 475 -21.66 37.98 -8.46
CA ALA A 475 -20.82 38.67 -9.43
C ALA A 475 -21.04 38.19 -10.88
N LEU A 476 -21.70 37.05 -11.09
CA LEU A 476 -21.91 36.45 -12.41
C LEU A 476 -22.58 37.43 -13.39
N ASP A 477 -21.96 37.61 -14.55
CA ASP A 477 -22.39 38.48 -15.65
C ASP A 477 -22.65 39.95 -15.24
N LYS A 478 -22.06 40.40 -14.12
CA LYS A 478 -22.18 41.78 -13.65
C LYS A 478 -21.31 42.73 -14.46
N GLN A 479 -21.63 44.02 -14.34
CA GLN A 479 -20.84 45.07 -14.98
C GLN A 479 -19.46 45.16 -14.32
N VAL A 480 -18.41 45.04 -15.12
CA VAL A 480 -17.02 45.10 -14.63
C VAL A 480 -16.27 46.25 -15.29
N THR A 481 -15.38 46.86 -14.53
CA THR A 481 -14.41 47.85 -15.00
C THR A 481 -13.03 47.47 -14.46
N ALA A 482 -11.96 47.82 -15.17
CA ALA A 482 -10.60 47.49 -14.74
C ALA A 482 -9.64 48.64 -15.00
N SER A 483 -8.46 48.57 -14.38
CA SER A 483 -7.36 49.50 -14.66
C SER A 483 -6.86 49.40 -16.09
N SER A 484 -6.85 48.18 -16.66
CA SER A 484 -6.47 47.89 -18.05
C SER A 484 -6.84 46.44 -18.43
N SER A 485 -6.67 46.10 -19.70
CA SER A 485 -6.80 44.74 -20.21
C SER A 485 -5.71 44.45 -21.26
N TYR A 486 -5.18 43.23 -21.28
CA TYR A 486 -4.16 42.79 -22.26
C TYR A 486 -4.67 42.86 -23.70
N SER A 487 -5.87 42.34 -23.93
CA SER A 487 -6.59 42.41 -25.19
C SER A 487 -8.09 42.23 -24.92
N LYS A 488 -8.91 42.29 -25.98
CA LYS A 488 -10.34 41.95 -25.91
C LYS A 488 -10.61 40.52 -25.41
N ASP A 489 -9.67 39.60 -25.58
CA ASP A 489 -9.82 38.21 -25.16
C ASP A 489 -9.56 38.04 -23.65
N TYR A 490 -9.00 39.07 -23.02
CA TYR A 490 -8.70 39.17 -21.58
C TYR A 490 -9.42 40.36 -20.91
N ALA A 491 -10.59 40.70 -21.44
CA ALA A 491 -11.43 41.76 -20.94
C ALA A 491 -11.91 41.46 -19.50
N PRO A 492 -12.25 42.48 -18.69
CA PRO A 492 -12.55 42.27 -17.27
C PRO A 492 -13.79 41.42 -16.99
N GLU A 493 -14.73 41.34 -17.94
CA GLU A 493 -15.91 40.49 -17.88
C GLU A 493 -15.55 39.00 -17.79
N LYS A 494 -14.34 38.63 -18.28
CA LYS A 494 -13.81 37.26 -18.21
C LYS A 494 -13.47 36.79 -16.81
N ALA A 495 -13.44 37.68 -15.81
CA ALA A 495 -13.32 37.28 -14.42
C ALA A 495 -14.67 36.95 -13.77
N VAL A 496 -15.80 37.21 -14.43
CA VAL A 496 -17.14 37.05 -13.84
C VAL A 496 -18.13 36.35 -14.76
N ASP A 497 -17.66 35.62 -15.78
CA ASP A 497 -18.52 34.93 -16.75
C ASP A 497 -18.78 33.45 -16.40
N GLY A 498 -18.27 32.99 -15.25
CA GLY A 498 -18.42 31.61 -14.78
C GLY A 498 -17.59 30.58 -15.56
N ASP A 499 -16.76 31.00 -16.52
CA ASP A 499 -15.92 30.11 -17.33
C ASP A 499 -14.44 30.22 -16.91
N LEU A 500 -13.99 29.27 -16.07
CA LEU A 500 -12.61 29.18 -15.61
C LEU A 500 -11.58 28.84 -16.71
N SER A 501 -11.98 28.70 -17.97
CA SER A 501 -11.06 28.63 -19.12
C SER A 501 -10.71 30.01 -19.70
N THR A 502 -11.46 31.05 -19.33
CA THR A 502 -11.21 32.44 -19.74
C THR A 502 -10.85 33.30 -18.53
N ARG A 503 -10.13 34.41 -18.74
CA ARG A 503 -9.66 35.25 -17.62
C ARG A 503 -9.50 36.70 -17.99
N TRP A 504 -9.65 37.57 -17.00
CA TRP A 504 -9.10 38.92 -17.10
C TRP A 504 -7.58 38.87 -16.95
N ALA A 505 -6.87 39.69 -17.72
CA ALA A 505 -5.44 39.94 -17.52
C ALA A 505 -5.10 41.41 -17.80
N GLN A 506 -4.23 41.97 -16.97
CA GLN A 506 -3.71 43.33 -17.12
C GLN A 506 -3.00 43.57 -18.46
N GLY A 507 -3.01 44.81 -18.93
CA GLY A 507 -2.21 45.25 -20.08
C GLY A 507 -0.71 44.96 -19.93
N ALA A 508 -0.08 44.39 -20.96
CA ALA A 508 1.34 44.04 -20.88
C ALA A 508 2.25 45.27 -20.70
N GLY A 509 3.23 45.12 -19.82
CA GLY A 509 4.21 46.17 -19.51
C GLY A 509 3.68 47.28 -18.60
N LEU A 510 2.44 47.20 -18.11
CA LEU A 510 1.91 48.13 -17.12
C LEU A 510 2.33 47.70 -15.71
N PRO A 511 2.64 48.66 -14.81
CA PRO A 511 3.01 48.33 -13.43
C PRO A 511 1.79 47.96 -12.60
N ASP A 512 2.02 47.20 -11.52
CA ASP A 512 1.06 47.12 -10.41
C ASP A 512 1.09 48.43 -9.58
N PRO A 513 -0.02 48.83 -8.93
CA PRO A 513 -1.23 48.04 -8.75
C PRO A 513 -2.14 47.99 -9.96
N SER A 514 -2.71 46.82 -10.22
CA SER A 514 -3.82 46.61 -11.15
C SER A 514 -5.09 46.28 -10.40
N TRP A 515 -6.25 46.56 -11.01
CA TRP A 515 -7.51 46.31 -10.34
C TRP A 515 -8.63 45.94 -11.31
N ILE A 516 -9.56 45.12 -10.82
CA ILE A 516 -10.89 44.90 -11.40
C ILE A 516 -11.95 45.27 -10.37
N ARG A 517 -13.03 45.87 -10.84
CA ARG A 517 -14.17 46.33 -10.03
C ARG A 517 -15.47 45.85 -10.65
N VAL A 518 -16.26 45.12 -9.86
CA VAL A 518 -17.57 44.59 -10.21
C VAL A 518 -18.65 45.46 -9.56
N ASP A 519 -19.67 45.88 -10.32
CA ASP A 519 -20.92 46.48 -9.80
C ASP A 519 -22.00 45.39 -9.70
N LEU A 520 -22.35 44.99 -8.47
CA LEU A 520 -23.37 43.99 -8.17
C LEU A 520 -24.79 44.46 -8.59
N GLY A 521 -24.94 45.75 -8.88
CA GLY A 521 -26.15 46.41 -9.39
C GLY A 521 -27.03 47.01 -8.29
N LYS A 522 -26.89 46.54 -7.04
CA LYS A 522 -27.56 47.06 -5.85
C LYS A 522 -26.76 46.69 -4.59
N ASP A 523 -27.03 47.39 -3.50
CA ASP A 523 -26.52 47.04 -2.17
C ASP A 523 -26.94 45.60 -1.83
N THR A 524 -25.95 44.74 -1.65
CA THR A 524 -26.10 43.30 -1.47
C THR A 524 -25.26 42.85 -0.29
N GLY A 525 -25.79 41.93 0.52
CA GLY A 525 -25.03 41.28 1.59
C GLY A 525 -24.05 40.28 0.99
N VAL A 526 -22.75 40.49 1.17
CA VAL A 526 -21.67 39.60 0.72
C VAL A 526 -21.03 38.97 1.96
N SER A 527 -21.01 37.64 2.00
CA SER A 527 -20.43 36.85 3.11
C SER A 527 -19.07 36.26 2.71
N SER A 528 -18.85 36.02 1.42
CA SER A 528 -17.64 35.36 0.92
C SER A 528 -17.33 35.75 -0.52
N VAL A 529 -16.05 35.72 -0.87
CA VAL A 529 -15.56 35.93 -2.24
C VAL A 529 -14.56 34.83 -2.58
N VAL A 530 -14.66 34.26 -3.78
CA VAL A 530 -13.69 33.30 -4.31
C VAL A 530 -12.96 33.95 -5.47
N THR A 531 -11.65 34.11 -5.33
CA THR A 531 -10.78 34.60 -6.40
C THR A 531 -9.96 33.46 -6.96
N THR A 532 -10.05 33.21 -8.26
CA THR A 532 -9.23 32.20 -8.96
C THR A 532 -8.20 32.91 -9.83
N PHE A 533 -6.97 32.99 -9.36
CA PHE A 533 -5.84 33.59 -10.07
C PHE A 533 -5.28 32.68 -11.17
N GLU A 534 -4.56 33.26 -12.12
CA GLU A 534 -3.91 32.49 -13.21
C GLU A 534 -2.89 31.46 -12.69
N LYS A 535 -2.18 31.83 -11.62
CA LYS A 535 -1.07 31.05 -11.07
C LYS A 535 -1.20 30.94 -9.56
N ALA A 536 -0.86 29.77 -9.03
CA ALA A 536 -0.50 29.64 -7.62
C ALA A 536 0.85 30.35 -7.36
N GLY A 537 1.05 30.92 -6.17
CA GLY A 537 2.35 31.47 -5.78
C GLY A 537 2.66 32.89 -6.26
N GLY A 538 1.71 33.62 -6.87
CA GLY A 538 2.07 34.72 -7.78
C GLY A 538 1.51 36.11 -7.51
N TYR A 539 0.61 36.30 -6.54
CA TYR A 539 -0.13 37.56 -6.40
C TYR A 539 -0.16 38.04 -4.95
N LYS A 540 0.09 39.33 -4.74
CA LYS A 540 -0.26 40.05 -3.51
C LYS A 540 -1.42 40.99 -3.83
N TYR A 541 -2.45 41.04 -3.00
CA TYR A 541 -3.66 41.76 -3.35
C TYR A 541 -4.45 42.26 -2.14
N ARG A 542 -5.37 43.17 -2.39
CA ARG A 542 -6.47 43.51 -1.49
C ARG A 542 -7.79 43.19 -2.15
N LEU A 543 -8.72 42.64 -1.38
CA LEU A 543 -10.12 42.57 -1.74
C LEU A 543 -10.86 43.64 -0.96
N GLU A 544 -11.63 44.46 -1.66
CA GLU A 544 -12.25 45.66 -1.14
C GLU A 544 -13.74 45.71 -1.53
N TYR A 545 -14.54 46.41 -0.73
CA TYR A 545 -15.96 46.62 -1.00
C TYR A 545 -16.39 48.06 -0.76
N SER A 546 -17.47 48.47 -1.43
CA SER A 546 -18.03 49.82 -1.33
C SER A 546 -19.52 49.83 -1.67
N THR A 547 -20.28 50.78 -1.11
CA THR A 547 -21.69 51.06 -1.51
C THR A 547 -21.80 52.22 -2.49
N ASP A 548 -20.84 53.16 -2.49
CA ASP A 548 -20.85 54.38 -3.30
C ASP A 548 -19.86 54.36 -4.49
N GLY A 549 -18.93 53.39 -4.50
CA GLY A 549 -17.90 53.22 -5.53
C GLY A 549 -16.68 54.14 -5.39
N THR A 550 -16.66 54.97 -4.34
CA THR A 550 -15.63 55.99 -4.05
C THR A 550 -14.93 55.76 -2.71
N THR A 551 -15.67 55.36 -1.68
CA THR A 551 -15.19 55.05 -0.33
C THR A 551 -15.09 53.54 -0.19
N TRP A 552 -13.88 53.02 0.07
CA TRP A 552 -13.60 51.59 0.07
C TRP A 552 -13.25 51.09 1.47
N SER A 553 -13.83 49.95 1.83
CA SER A 553 -13.48 49.17 3.01
C SER A 553 -12.76 47.90 2.59
N ILE A 554 -11.88 47.39 3.44
CA ILE A 554 -11.13 46.16 3.18
C ILE A 554 -12.03 44.97 3.54
N PHE A 555 -12.23 44.07 2.57
CA PHE A 555 -12.81 42.75 2.80
C PHE A 555 -11.74 41.80 3.33
N GLU A 556 -10.57 41.79 2.67
CA GLU A 556 -9.39 41.02 3.07
C GLU A 556 -8.10 41.67 2.51
N ASP A 557 -6.98 41.54 3.23
CA ASP A 557 -5.68 42.10 2.85
C ASP A 557 -4.61 41.01 2.79
N HIS A 558 -4.14 40.72 1.58
CA HIS A 558 -3.05 39.78 1.24
C HIS A 558 -1.86 40.53 0.64
N THR A 559 -1.56 41.73 1.14
CA THR A 559 -0.44 42.54 0.60
C THR A 559 0.93 42.21 1.21
N SER A 560 0.97 41.46 2.32
CA SER A 560 2.23 41.03 2.93
C SER A 560 2.89 39.91 2.12
N ASP A 561 2.11 38.90 1.75
CA ASP A 561 2.58 37.62 1.23
C ASP A 561 1.88 37.26 -0.07
N ALA A 562 2.59 36.59 -0.97
CA ALA A 562 1.98 36.09 -2.20
C ALA A 562 1.06 34.91 -1.91
N THR A 563 -0.03 34.80 -2.67
CA THR A 563 -0.97 33.66 -2.66
C THR A 563 -0.23 32.32 -2.75
N SER A 564 -0.61 31.31 -1.96
CA SER A 564 -0.03 29.96 -2.05
C SER A 564 -0.79 29.03 -3.03
N SER A 565 -2.05 29.33 -3.32
CA SER A 565 -2.93 28.61 -4.25
C SER A 565 -3.46 29.52 -5.36
N SER A 566 -3.96 28.94 -6.45
CA SER A 566 -4.65 29.71 -7.50
C SER A 566 -6.04 30.14 -7.06
N ALA A 567 -6.82 29.25 -6.45
CA ALA A 567 -8.11 29.57 -5.84
C ALA A 567 -7.92 30.01 -4.39
N VAL A 568 -8.38 31.21 -4.05
CA VAL A 568 -8.34 31.79 -2.70
C VAL A 568 -9.76 32.08 -2.25
N HIS A 569 -10.11 31.61 -1.05
CA HIS A 569 -11.44 31.78 -0.46
C HIS A 569 -11.37 32.82 0.67
N SER A 570 -12.10 33.91 0.49
CA SER A 570 -12.19 35.02 1.43
C SER A 570 -13.52 34.95 2.16
N PHE A 571 -13.51 34.98 3.49
CA PHE A 571 -14.72 34.94 4.32
C PHE A 571 -14.80 36.16 5.23
N ALA A 572 -15.96 36.82 5.23
CA ALA A 572 -16.21 37.88 6.20
C ALA A 572 -16.65 37.26 7.55
N ASP A 573 -16.22 37.87 8.66
CA ASP A 573 -16.68 37.50 9.99
C ASP A 573 -18.21 37.64 10.11
N LYS A 574 -18.74 38.69 9.48
CA LYS A 574 -20.16 39.01 9.32
C LYS A 574 -20.42 39.49 7.89
N PRO A 575 -21.62 39.25 7.32
CA PRO A 575 -21.95 39.76 6.00
C PRO A 575 -21.74 41.27 5.90
N VAL A 576 -21.00 41.71 4.87
CA VAL A 576 -20.80 43.13 4.57
C VAL A 576 -21.83 43.60 3.54
N THR A 577 -22.21 44.87 3.57
CA THR A 577 -23.06 45.44 2.52
C THR A 577 -22.18 46.05 1.43
N ALA A 578 -22.27 45.51 0.22
CA ALA A 578 -21.50 45.96 -0.93
C ALA A 578 -22.42 46.19 -2.14
N ARG A 579 -22.20 47.29 -2.86
CA ARG A 579 -22.64 47.45 -4.24
C ARG A 579 -21.51 47.15 -5.21
N TYR A 580 -20.29 47.51 -4.83
CA TYR A 580 -19.09 47.29 -5.62
C TYR A 580 -18.12 46.40 -4.86
N LEU A 581 -17.52 45.45 -5.58
CA LEU A 581 -16.37 44.68 -5.14
C LEU A 581 -15.17 45.07 -5.99
N ARG A 582 -13.99 45.17 -5.39
CA ARG A 582 -12.74 45.46 -6.09
C ARG A 582 -11.63 44.52 -5.64
N LEU A 583 -11.04 43.83 -6.60
CA LEU A 583 -9.77 43.13 -6.44
C LEU A 583 -8.67 44.08 -6.90
N THR A 584 -7.76 44.43 -6.00
CA THR A 584 -6.57 45.26 -6.27
C THR A 584 -5.34 44.40 -6.11
N VAL A 585 -4.72 43.96 -7.21
CA VAL A 585 -3.42 43.28 -7.20
C VAL A 585 -2.35 44.35 -7.00
N THR A 586 -1.60 44.26 -5.90
CA THR A 586 -0.57 45.24 -5.54
C THR A 586 0.83 44.84 -5.98
N ASP A 587 1.05 43.55 -6.19
CA ASP A 587 2.31 42.99 -6.66
C ASP A 587 2.04 41.64 -7.34
N SER A 588 2.76 41.33 -8.41
CA SER A 588 2.61 40.08 -9.15
C SER A 588 3.95 39.56 -9.68
N SER A 589 4.14 38.24 -9.67
CA SER A 589 5.37 37.59 -10.16
C SER A 589 5.43 37.45 -11.69
N GLY A 590 4.46 38.01 -12.41
CA GLY A 590 4.28 37.88 -13.85
C GLY A 590 3.95 39.20 -14.53
N ASN A 591 3.20 39.14 -15.63
CA ASN A 591 2.80 40.33 -16.40
C ASN A 591 1.54 41.00 -15.81
N GLY A 592 1.54 41.27 -14.50
CA GLY A 592 0.43 41.96 -13.84
C GLY A 592 -0.69 41.06 -13.33
N GLY A 593 -1.76 41.69 -12.84
CA GLY A 593 -2.96 41.03 -12.33
C GLY A 593 -3.67 40.16 -13.38
N SER A 594 -4.06 38.94 -12.99
CA SER A 594 -4.70 37.97 -13.89
C SER A 594 -5.56 36.98 -13.10
N ALA A 595 -6.85 36.87 -13.44
CA ALA A 595 -7.83 36.07 -12.71
C ALA A 595 -8.88 35.42 -13.62
N TYR A 596 -9.02 34.09 -13.51
CA TYR A 596 -10.05 33.27 -14.14
C TYR A 596 -11.43 33.45 -13.49
N GLY A 597 -11.49 33.91 -12.24
CA GLY A 597 -12.77 34.07 -11.54
C GLY A 597 -12.68 35.03 -10.36
N LEU A 598 -13.73 35.84 -10.18
CA LEU A 598 -14.02 36.67 -9.02
C LEU A 598 -15.50 36.49 -8.68
N GLN A 599 -15.79 35.49 -7.87
CA GLN A 599 -17.14 35.07 -7.52
C GLN A 599 -17.51 35.62 -6.15
N ALA A 600 -18.75 36.03 -5.94
CA ALA A 600 -19.22 36.55 -4.65
C ALA A 600 -20.48 35.82 -4.20
N TYR A 601 -20.55 35.47 -2.92
CA TYR A 601 -21.70 34.78 -2.35
C TYR A 601 -22.14 35.46 -1.05
N GLY A 602 -23.43 35.35 -0.73
CA GLY A 602 -24.01 35.89 0.49
C GLY A 602 -25.51 35.62 0.59
N GLY A 603 -26.16 36.25 1.56
CA GLY A 603 -27.58 36.00 1.87
C GLY A 603 -27.82 34.82 2.81
N PHE A 604 -26.76 34.35 3.49
CA PHE A 604 -26.75 33.32 4.52
C PHE A 604 -25.82 33.70 5.67
#